data_AF-A0A544TEE0-F1
#
_entry.id   AF-A0A544TEE0-F1
#
_cell.length_a   1.000
_cell.length_b   1.000
_cell.length_c   1.000
_cell.angle_alpha   90.00
_cell.angle_beta   90.00
_cell.angle_gamma   90.00
#
_symmetry.space_group_name_H-M   'P 1'
#
loop_
_entity.id
_entity.type
_entity.pdbx_description
1 polymer ?
#
loop_
_entity_poly.entity_id
_entity_poly.type
_entity_poly.pdbx_seq_one_letter_code
_entity_poly.pdbx_strand_id
1 'polypeptide(L)'
;MKKLWLFWWIANTFWAVIFAVGIAFVWLREVDGAGITQTLEAKLASFIVLMIAFIFPVIIQVVWLIANLVINRNKKLKSQQV
;
A
#
# COMPACT_ATOMS: atom_id res chain seq x y z
N MET A 1 8.46 -7.94 -18.70
CA MET A 1 9.06 -6.96 -17.77
C MET A 1 8.36 -5.60 -17.76
N LYS A 2 8.30 -4.87 -18.89
CA LYS A 2 7.72 -3.51 -18.90
C LYS A 2 6.28 -3.41 -18.38
N LYS A 3 5.37 -4.33 -18.80
CA LYS A 3 3.98 -4.35 -18.32
C LYS A 3 3.85 -4.64 -16.82
N LEU A 4 4.53 -5.69 -16.32
CA LEU A 4 4.53 -6.06 -14.89
C LEU A 4 5.12 -4.96 -14.00
N TRP A 5 6.15 -4.29 -14.48
CA TRP A 5 6.76 -3.16 -13.79
C TRP A 5 5.85 -1.92 -13.78
N LEU A 6 5.15 -1.65 -14.88
CA LEU A 6 4.13 -0.61 -14.94
C LEU A 6 2.96 -0.90 -13.98
N PHE A 7 2.44 -2.14 -13.95
CA PHE A 7 1.38 -2.53 -13.01
C PHE A 7 1.82 -2.38 -11.56
N TRP A 8 3.07 -2.69 -11.24
CA TRP A 8 3.62 -2.50 -9.90
C TRP A 8 3.58 -1.02 -9.50
N TRP A 9 4.02 -0.10 -10.37
CA TRP A 9 3.93 1.34 -10.09
C TRP A 9 2.49 1.82 -9.93
N ILE A 10 1.59 1.42 -10.82
CA ILE A 10 0.17 1.78 -10.74
C ILE A 10 -0.42 1.34 -9.40
N ALA A 11 -0.16 0.10 -8.98
CA ALA A 11 -0.68 -0.41 -7.71
C ALA A 11 -0.11 0.35 -6.50
N ASN A 12 1.18 0.69 -6.50
CA ASN A 12 1.79 1.47 -5.42
C ASN A 12 1.22 2.91 -5.37
N THR A 13 1.07 3.56 -6.53
CA THR A 13 0.45 4.89 -6.61
C THR A 13 -1.00 4.86 -6.13
N PHE A 14 -1.76 3.85 -6.52
CA PHE A 14 -3.14 3.68 -6.05
C PHE A 14 -3.22 3.60 -4.52
N TRP A 15 -2.40 2.75 -3.90
CA TRP A 15 -2.38 2.64 -2.43
C TRP A 15 -1.87 3.93 -1.76
N ALA A 16 -0.85 4.59 -2.31
CA ALA A 16 -0.37 5.86 -1.78
C ALA A 16 -1.45 6.95 -1.78
N VAL A 17 -2.23 7.03 -2.86
CA VAL A 17 -3.36 7.98 -2.97
C VAL A 17 -4.43 7.66 -1.92
N ILE A 18 -4.84 6.40 -1.77
CA ILE A 18 -5.82 6.03 -0.74
C ILE A 18 -5.31 6.36 0.66
N PHE A 19 -4.02 6.12 0.95
CA PHE A 19 -3.42 6.47 2.23
C PHE A 19 -3.49 7.97 2.51
N ALA A 20 -3.12 8.80 1.52
CA ALA A 20 -3.19 10.26 1.63
C ALA A 20 -4.63 10.75 1.85
N VAL A 21 -5.60 10.18 1.13
CA VAL A 21 -7.03 10.47 1.33
C VAL A 21 -7.47 10.05 2.75
N GLY A 22 -7.03 8.89 3.24
CA GLY A 22 -7.30 8.44 4.60
C GLY A 22 -6.75 9.38 5.67
N ILE A 23 -5.53 9.90 5.47
CA ILE A 23 -4.96 10.92 6.36
C ILE A 23 -5.82 12.18 6.35
N ALA A 24 -6.14 12.71 5.17
CA ALA A 24 -6.96 13.91 5.04
C ALA A 24 -8.33 13.73 5.69
N PHE A 25 -8.97 12.58 5.50
CA PHE A 25 -10.26 12.24 6.09
C PHE A 25 -10.23 12.27 7.62
N VAL A 26 -9.22 11.65 8.25
CA VAL A 26 -9.05 11.67 9.71
C VAL A 26 -8.71 13.08 10.20
N TRP A 27 -7.90 13.84 9.45
CA TRP A 27 -7.47 15.17 9.88
C TRP A 27 -8.59 16.19 9.83
N LEU A 28 -9.41 16.16 8.78
CA LEU A 28 -10.44 17.17 8.49
C LEU A 28 -11.76 16.93 9.22
N ARG A 29 -12.04 15.71 9.69
CA ARG A 29 -13.29 15.45 10.41
C ARG A 29 -13.26 16.02 11.84
N GLU A 30 -14.42 16.49 12.27
CA GLU A 30 -14.65 17.02 13.63
C GLU A 30 -15.19 15.96 14.58
N VAL A 31 -15.97 15.01 14.06
CA VAL A 31 -16.59 13.90 14.82
C VAL A 31 -16.17 12.56 14.24
N ASP A 32 -16.10 11.54 15.10
CA ASP A 32 -15.83 10.17 14.69
C ASP A 32 -17.12 9.38 14.37
N GLY A 33 -16.97 8.10 14.05
CA GLY A 33 -18.10 7.22 13.71
C GLY A 33 -19.04 6.92 14.87
N ALA A 34 -18.67 7.26 16.11
CA ALA A 34 -19.51 7.15 17.29
C ALA A 34 -20.21 8.49 17.64
N GLY A 35 -19.98 9.55 16.84
CA GLY A 35 -20.49 10.89 17.11
C GLY A 35 -19.71 11.64 18.19
N ILE A 36 -18.52 11.16 18.56
CA ILE A 36 -17.66 11.80 19.56
C ILE A 36 -16.72 12.78 18.85
N THR A 37 -16.59 13.98 19.41
CA THR A 37 -15.66 14.98 18.89
C THR A 37 -14.22 14.46 18.93
N GLN A 38 -13.53 14.58 17.81
CA GLN A 38 -12.14 14.13 17.68
C GLN A 38 -11.17 15.10 18.36
N THR A 39 -10.64 14.69 19.50
CA THR A 39 -9.47 15.33 20.11
C THR A 39 -8.20 15.06 19.29
N LEU A 40 -7.14 15.84 19.53
CA LEU A 40 -5.85 15.61 18.88
C LEU A 40 -5.32 14.19 19.17
N GLU A 41 -5.44 13.73 20.41
CA GLU A 41 -5.02 12.38 20.82
C GLU A 41 -5.80 11.29 20.06
N ALA A 42 -7.12 11.45 19.90
CA ALA A 42 -7.94 10.52 19.14
C ALA A 42 -7.60 10.50 17.65
N LYS A 43 -7.21 11.64 17.05
CA LYS A 43 -6.71 11.72 15.67
C LYS A 43 -5.39 10.98 15.52
N LEU A 44 -4.45 11.19 16.43
CA LEU A 44 -3.16 10.49 16.42
C LEU A 44 -3.33 8.97 16.59
N ALA A 45 -4.22 8.53 17.48
CA ALA A 45 -4.57 7.11 17.61
C ALA A 45 -5.17 6.55 16.32
N SER A 46 -6.06 7.30 15.67
CA SER A 46 -6.63 6.92 14.36
C SER A 46 -5.56 6.81 13.27
N PHE A 47 -4.54 7.68 13.27
CA PHE A 47 -3.42 7.57 12.33
C PHE A 47 -2.57 6.33 12.57
N ILE A 48 -2.33 5.95 13.83
CA ILE A 48 -1.61 4.70 14.13
C ILE A 48 -2.37 3.51 13.56
N VAL A 49 -3.69 3.45 13.76
CA VAL A 49 -4.54 2.38 13.19
C VAL A 49 -4.47 2.40 11.66
N LEU A 50 -4.55 3.59 11.03
CA LEU A 50 -4.44 3.73 9.58
C LEU A 50 -3.09 3.24 9.05
N MET A 51 -1.98 3.58 9.72
CA MET A 51 -0.65 3.08 9.34
C MET A 51 -0.57 1.56 9.43
N ILE A 52 -1.07 0.97 10.52
CA ILE A 52 -1.08 -0.49 10.70
C ILE A 52 -1.89 -1.17 9.58
N ALA A 53 -3.07 -0.62 9.25
CA ALA A 53 -3.89 -1.14 8.16
C ALA A 53 -3.16 -1.10 6.81
N PHE A 54 -2.33 -0.08 6.57
CA PHE A 54 -1.55 0.07 5.34
C PHE A 54 -0.28 -0.79 5.27
N ILE A 55 0.12 -1.45 6.36
CA ILE A 55 1.17 -2.47 6.31
C ILE A 55 0.75 -3.65 5.43
N PHE A 56 -0.53 -4.04 5.46
CA PHE A 56 -1.04 -5.17 4.67
C PHE A 56 -0.82 -5.02 3.16
N PRO A 57 -1.30 -3.93 2.49
CA PRO A 57 -1.05 -3.76 1.07
C PRO A 57 0.44 -3.63 0.75
N VAL A 58 1.25 -3.01 1.61
CA VAL A 58 2.71 -2.93 1.41
C VAL A 58 3.35 -4.31 1.39
N ILE A 59 3.02 -5.18 2.34
CA ILE A 59 3.52 -6.57 2.36
C ILE A 59 3.13 -7.30 1.08
N ILE A 60 1.87 -7.18 0.65
CA ILE A 60 1.39 -7.82 -0.60
C ILE A 60 2.18 -7.31 -1.81
N GLN A 61 2.44 -5.99 -1.90
CA GLN A 61 3.23 -5.41 -3.00
C GLN A 61 4.69 -5.90 -3.01
N VAL A 62 5.31 -6.05 -1.83
CA VAL A 62 6.68 -6.57 -1.71
C VAL A 62 6.74 -8.03 -2.13
N VAL A 63 5.82 -8.87 -1.63
CA VAL A 63 5.76 -10.29 -2.02
C VAL A 63 5.55 -10.44 -3.53
N TRP A 64 4.64 -9.65 -4.11
CA TRP A 64 4.39 -9.66 -5.54
C TRP A 64 5.63 -9.24 -6.35
N LEU A 65 6.35 -8.19 -5.91
CA LEU A 65 7.58 -7.77 -6.55
C LEU A 65 8.62 -8.89 -6.55
N ILE A 66 8.88 -9.51 -5.40
CA ILE A 66 9.85 -10.61 -5.27
C ILE A 66 9.46 -11.78 -6.18
N ALA A 67 8.20 -12.21 -6.15
CA ALA A 67 7.73 -13.31 -6.97
C ALA A 67 7.96 -13.05 -8.48
N ASN A 68 7.65 -11.84 -8.95
CA ASN A 68 7.89 -11.46 -10.34
C ASN A 68 9.37 -11.45 -10.71
N LEU A 69 10.23 -10.92 -9.84
CA LEU A 69 11.67 -10.86 -10.06
C LEU A 69 12.27 -12.27 -10.15
N VAL A 70 11.87 -13.17 -9.24
CA VAL A 70 12.33 -14.57 -9.21
C VAL A 70 11.87 -15.33 -10.45
N ILE A 71 10.58 -15.26 -10.80
CA ILE A 71 10.03 -15.95 -11.99
C ILE A 71 10.74 -15.48 -13.26
N ASN A 72 10.99 -14.17 -13.40
CA ASN A 72 11.62 -13.64 -14.59
C ASN A 72 13.10 -14.03 -14.69
N ARG A 73 13.81 -14.17 -13.56
CA ARG A 73 15.17 -14.70 -13.51
C ARG A 73 15.22 -16.16 -13.99
N ASN A 74 14.32 -17.00 -13.51
CA ASN A 74 14.28 -18.43 -13.87
C ASN A 74 13.95 -18.65 -15.36
N LYS A 75 13.06 -17.83 -15.94
CA LYS A 75 12.78 -17.87 -17.38
C LYS A 75 14.03 -17.58 -18.23
N LYS A 76 14.82 -16.59 -17.82
CA LYS A 76 16.06 -16.22 -18.55
C LYS A 76 17.12 -17.34 -18.50
N LEU A 77 17.27 -18.00 -17.35
CA LEU A 77 18.20 -19.12 -17.21
C LEU A 77 17.80 -20.30 -18.11
N LYS A 78 16.51 -20.65 -18.14
CA LYS A 78 16.02 -21.76 -18.98
C LYS A 78 16.19 -21.48 -20.48
N SER A 79 16.03 -20.23 -20.94
CA SER A 79 16.24 -19.87 -22.34
C SER A 79 17.71 -19.86 -22.78
N GLN A 80 18.67 -19.88 -21.84
CA GLN A 80 20.11 -19.95 -22.16
C GLN A 80 20.63 -21.40 -22.24
N GLN A 81 19.83 -22.38 -21.80
CA GLN A 81 20.18 -23.80 -21.78
C GLN A 81 19.59 -24.59 -22.96
N VAL A 82 18.82 -23.93 -23.83
CA VAL A 82 18.21 -24.48 -25.07
C VAL A 82 18.84 -23.76 -26.24
#